data_AF-A0A946QXB4-F1
#
_entry.id   AF-A0A946QXB4-F1
#
_cell.length_a   1.000
_cell.length_b   1.000
_cell.length_c   1.000
_cell.angle_alpha   90.00
_cell.angle_beta   90.00
_cell.angle_gamma   90.00
#
_symmetry.space_group_name_H-M   'P 1'
#
loop_
_entity.id
_entity.type
_entity.pdbx_description
1 polymer ?
#
loop_
_entity_poly.entity_id
_entity_poly.type
_entity_poly.pdbx_seq_one_letter_code
_entity_poly.pdbx_strand_id
1 'polypeptide(L)'
;MGIKFDGTEVKDGYKVIGNMKRTDELKEGSSSGGKTIGNIKRSNEVKAGSSSGGKTLCNIHDGKYIRDGSSRGGRQLIKISDAAKIIGSSSHGPSTALVWWFFGK
;
A
#
# COMPACT_ATOMS: atom_id res chain seq x y z
N MET A 1 20.42 0.90 -1.31
CA MET A 1 19.37 1.81 -0.78
C MET A 1 18.04 1.14 -1.09
N GLY A 2 17.11 1.09 -0.15
CA GLY A 2 15.85 0.36 -0.33
C GLY A 2 14.69 1.11 0.30
N ILE A 3 13.49 0.81 -0.17
CA ILE A 3 12.26 1.38 0.35
C ILE A 3 12.08 0.93 1.81
N LYS A 4 11.75 1.90 2.67
CA LYS A 4 11.36 1.66 4.07
C LYS A 4 10.01 2.28 4.36
N PHE A 5 9.12 1.50 4.95
CA PHE A 5 7.81 1.95 5.39
C PHE A 5 7.63 1.74 6.90
N ASP A 6 7.56 2.86 7.63
CA ASP A 6 7.44 2.88 9.10
C ASP A 6 6.00 2.82 9.62
N GLY A 7 5.01 2.70 8.72
CA GLY A 7 3.59 2.77 9.05
C GLY A 7 2.97 4.13 8.72
N THR A 8 3.77 5.19 8.65
CA THR A 8 3.31 6.54 8.29
C THR A 8 4.03 7.07 7.05
N GLU A 9 5.33 6.85 6.91
CA GLU A 9 6.10 7.39 5.79
C GLU A 9 6.78 6.28 4.99
N VAL A 10 6.85 6.48 3.67
CA VAL A 10 7.61 5.67 2.74
C VAL A 10 8.85 6.45 2.35
N LYS A 11 10.02 5.91 2.71
CA LYS A 11 11.32 6.52 2.47
C LYS A 11 12.11 5.70 1.47
N ASP A 12 12.74 6.38 0.51
CA ASP A 12 13.83 5.82 -0.28
C ASP A 12 15.13 6.52 0.15
N GLY A 13 15.92 5.82 0.96
CA GLY A 13 17.07 6.42 1.63
C GLY A 13 16.66 7.51 2.62
N TYR A 14 17.11 8.75 2.38
CA TYR A 14 16.78 9.93 3.21
C TYR A 14 15.55 10.70 2.71
N LYS A 15 15.00 10.36 1.54
CA LYS A 15 13.90 11.08 0.93
C LYS A 15 12.57 10.40 1.22
N VAL A 16 11.59 11.16 1.69
CA VAL A 16 10.21 10.69 1.79
C VAL A 16 9.56 10.78 0.40
N ILE A 17 9.20 9.63 -0.15
CA ILE A 17 8.58 9.51 -1.47
C ILE A 17 7.06 9.29 -1.39
N GLY A 18 6.56 8.89 -0.22
CA GLY A 18 5.13 8.80 0.04
C GLY A 18 4.82 8.90 1.53
N ASN A 19 3.57 9.23 1.84
CA ASN A 19 3.10 9.30 3.22
C ASN A 19 1.66 8.82 3.34
N MET A 20 1.37 8.21 4.48
CA MET A 20 0.09 7.68 4.92
C MET A 20 -0.33 8.38 6.21
N LYS A 21 -0.13 9.71 6.28
CA LYS A 21 -0.55 10.55 7.42
C LYS A 21 -2.06 10.47 7.68
N ARG A 22 -2.82 10.13 6.65
CA ARG A 22 -4.18 9.58 6.79
C ARG A 22 -4.08 8.07 6.68
N THR A 23 -4.57 7.36 7.69
CA THR A 23 -4.48 5.90 7.85
C THR A 23 -4.93 5.11 6.62
N ASP A 24 -5.83 5.68 5.82
CA ASP A 24 -6.45 5.01 4.68
C ASP A 24 -5.99 5.57 3.32
N GLU A 25 -5.11 6.58 3.26
CA GLU A 25 -4.71 7.22 2.00
C GLU A 25 -3.18 7.32 1.88
N LEU A 26 -2.63 6.80 0.78
CA LEU A 26 -1.24 6.99 0.40
C LEU A 26 -1.12 8.19 -0.53
N LYS A 27 -0.35 9.17 -0.08
CA LYS A 27 -0.03 10.41 -0.80
C LYS A 27 1.41 10.40 -1.26
N GLU A 28 1.65 11.08 -2.38
CA GLU A 28 3.00 11.27 -2.92
C GLU A 28 3.76 12.34 -2.12
N GLY A 29 5.06 12.10 -1.86
CA GLY A 29 5.96 12.99 -1.14
C GLY A 29 5.75 13.01 0.38
N SER A 30 6.28 14.03 1.05
CA SER A 30 6.23 14.20 2.52
C SER A 30 5.01 15.02 3.01
N SER A 31 4.32 15.71 2.11
CA SER A 31 3.24 16.64 2.46
C SER A 31 1.90 15.93 2.61
N SER A 32 1.17 16.28 3.66
CA SER A 32 -0.22 15.86 3.89
C SER A 32 -1.20 16.43 2.85
N GLY A 33 -0.82 17.50 2.14
CA GLY A 33 -1.54 18.05 1.00
C GLY A 33 -1.21 17.40 -0.35
N GLY A 34 -0.32 16.40 -0.37
CA GLY A 34 0.11 15.72 -1.59
C GLY A 34 -1.03 15.00 -2.31
N LYS A 35 -0.81 14.73 -3.60
CA LYS A 35 -1.72 13.96 -4.45
C LYS A 35 -1.89 12.56 -3.87
N THR A 36 -3.13 12.15 -3.59
CA THR A 36 -3.43 10.78 -3.18
C THR A 36 -3.28 9.86 -4.39
N ILE A 37 -2.34 8.91 -4.31
CA ILE A 37 -2.07 7.93 -5.36
C ILE A 37 -2.84 6.64 -5.15
N GLY A 38 -3.18 6.31 -3.91
CA GLY A 38 -4.07 5.19 -3.61
C GLY A 38 -4.71 5.29 -2.23
N ASN A 39 -5.73 4.47 -2.01
CA ASN A 39 -6.45 4.39 -0.74
C ASN A 39 -6.78 2.95 -0.36
N ILE A 40 -6.97 2.72 0.94
CA ILE A 40 -7.47 1.49 1.54
C ILE A 40 -8.96 1.64 1.82
N LYS A 41 -9.73 0.60 1.50
CA LYS A 41 -11.13 0.48 1.92
C LYS A 41 -11.29 -0.52 3.04
N ARG A 42 -12.40 -0.38 3.78
CA ARG A 42 -12.79 -1.24 4.92
C ARG A 42 -12.76 -2.74 4.62
N SER A 43 -12.85 -3.14 3.35
CA SER A 43 -12.78 -4.53 2.90
C SER A 43 -11.35 -5.05 2.67
N ASN A 44 -10.32 -4.32 3.10
CA ASN A 44 -8.91 -4.60 2.82
C ASN A 44 -8.57 -4.59 1.32
N GLU A 45 -9.24 -3.70 0.58
CA GLU A 45 -9.01 -3.45 -0.82
C GLU A 45 -8.19 -2.18 -1.00
N VAL A 46 -7.22 -2.22 -1.90
CA VAL A 46 -6.40 -1.10 -2.32
C VAL A 46 -6.93 -0.58 -3.65
N LYS A 47 -7.23 0.72 -3.70
CA LYS A 47 -7.74 1.41 -4.89
C LYS A 47 -6.80 2.49 -5.37
N ALA A 48 -6.84 2.77 -6.66
CA ALA A 48 -6.11 3.89 -7.27
C ALA A 48 -6.79 5.23 -6.98
N GLY A 49 -5.98 6.26 -6.68
CA GLY A 49 -6.42 7.63 -6.45
C GLY A 49 -7.06 7.88 -5.08
N SER A 50 -7.70 9.04 -4.92
CA SER A 50 -8.42 9.42 -3.67
C SER A 50 -9.88 8.93 -3.63
N SER A 51 -10.44 8.56 -4.79
CA SER A 51 -11.88 8.31 -4.88
C SER A 51 -12.27 6.89 -4.47
N SER A 52 -13.42 6.79 -3.79
CA SER A 52 -14.10 5.53 -3.45
C SER A 52 -14.49 4.70 -4.68
N GLY A 53 -14.73 5.36 -5.82
CA GLY A 53 -15.04 4.74 -7.11
C GLY A 53 -13.81 4.31 -7.92
N GLY A 54 -12.60 4.53 -7.40
CA GLY A 54 -11.36 4.15 -8.07
C GLY A 54 -11.29 2.65 -8.37
N LYS A 55 -10.52 2.31 -9.41
CA LYS A 55 -10.21 0.92 -9.79
C LYS A 55 -9.53 0.22 -8.61
N THR A 56 -10.04 -0.93 -8.21
CA THR A 56 -9.36 -1.80 -7.25
C THR A 56 -8.11 -2.38 -7.91
N LEU A 57 -6.97 -2.16 -7.28
CA LEU A 57 -5.65 -2.57 -7.74
C LEU A 57 -5.30 -3.94 -7.18
N CYS A 58 -5.39 -4.08 -5.86
CA CYS A 58 -5.15 -5.33 -5.15
C CYS A 58 -6.00 -5.42 -3.88
N ASN A 59 -6.01 -6.60 -3.26
CA ASN A 59 -6.67 -6.84 -1.99
C ASN A 59 -5.88 -7.82 -1.12
N ILE A 60 -6.19 -7.84 0.18
CA ILE A 60 -5.63 -8.81 1.14
C ILE A 60 -6.73 -9.52 1.94
N HIS A 61 -7.81 -9.95 1.29
CA HIS A 61 -8.97 -10.54 1.97
C HIS A 61 -8.65 -11.68 2.95
N ASP A 62 -7.66 -12.50 2.64
CA ASP A 62 -7.20 -13.62 3.48
C ASP A 62 -6.15 -13.19 4.53
N GLY A 63 -5.66 -11.95 4.47
CA GLY A 63 -4.63 -11.42 5.36
C GLY A 63 -3.23 -12.01 5.17
N LYS A 64 -3.05 -13.03 4.33
CA LYS A 64 -1.74 -13.67 4.10
C LYS A 64 -1.12 -13.31 2.75
N TYR A 65 -1.93 -13.03 1.74
CA TYR A 65 -1.49 -12.77 0.37
C TYR A 65 -2.07 -11.48 -0.18
N ILE A 66 -1.26 -10.75 -0.95
CA ILE A 66 -1.72 -9.67 -1.82
C ILE A 66 -2.18 -10.31 -3.12
N ARG A 67 -3.43 -10.03 -3.51
CA ARG A 67 -4.07 -10.56 -4.71
C ARG A 67 -4.43 -9.43 -5.66
N ASP A 68 -4.42 -9.69 -6.96
CA ASP A 68 -4.82 -8.70 -7.95
C ASP A 68 -6.35 -8.47 -7.95
N GLY A 69 -6.75 -7.23 -8.24
CA GLY A 69 -8.16 -6.86 -8.36
C GLY A 69 -8.93 -6.86 -7.03
N SER A 70 -10.26 -6.90 -7.12
CA SER A 70 -11.20 -6.89 -5.98
C SER A 70 -11.69 -8.28 -5.56
N SER A 71 -11.40 -9.32 -6.35
CA SER A 71 -11.95 -10.65 -6.09
C SER A 71 -11.14 -11.42 -5.06
N ARG A 72 -11.85 -12.12 -4.15
CA ARG A 72 -11.26 -13.08 -3.20
C ARG A 72 -10.58 -14.26 -3.90
N GLY A 73 -11.02 -14.58 -5.12
CA GLY A 73 -10.41 -15.59 -6.00
C GLY A 73 -9.33 -15.05 -6.94
N GLY A 74 -8.96 -13.77 -6.82
CA GLY A 74 -7.94 -13.13 -7.66
C GLY A 74 -6.57 -13.81 -7.56
N ARG A 75 -5.72 -13.57 -8.57
CA ARG A 75 -4.38 -14.14 -8.68
C ARG A 75 -3.55 -13.67 -7.49
N GLN A 76 -2.91 -14.62 -6.80
CA GLN A 76 -1.95 -14.30 -5.77
C GLN A 76 -0.70 -13.69 -6.41
N LEU A 77 -0.32 -12.49 -5.93
CA LEU A 77 0.85 -11.78 -6.41
C LEU A 77 2.06 -12.08 -5.52
N ILE A 78 1.89 -11.92 -4.20
CA ILE A 78 2.94 -12.13 -3.22
C ILE A 78 2.35 -12.39 -1.82
N LYS A 79 3.12 -13.01 -0.93
CA LYS A 79 2.79 -13.05 0.50
C LYS A 79 2.97 -11.68 1.13
N ILE A 80 2.09 -11.31 2.04
CA ILE A 80 2.17 -10.01 2.72
C ILE A 80 3.43 -9.86 3.57
N SER A 81 3.92 -10.97 4.14
CA SER A 81 5.17 -11.01 4.91
C SER A 81 6.38 -10.73 4.03
N ASP A 82 6.37 -11.20 2.78
CA ASP A 82 7.47 -10.95 1.84
C ASP A 82 7.38 -9.54 1.24
N ALA A 83 6.16 -9.06 0.96
CA ALA A 83 5.93 -7.67 0.62
C ALA A 83 6.45 -6.72 1.71
N ALA A 84 6.18 -7.01 2.98
CA ALA A 84 6.65 -6.23 4.12
C ALA A 84 8.19 -6.18 4.17
N LYS A 85 8.88 -7.31 3.93
CA LYS A 85 10.35 -7.34 3.85
C LYS A 85 10.88 -6.47 2.70
N ILE A 86 10.24 -6.51 1.53
CA ILE A 86 10.66 -5.71 0.36
C ILE A 86 10.61 -4.21 0.67
N ILE A 87 9.55 -3.75 1.33
CA ILE A 87 9.38 -2.34 1.70
C ILE A 87 9.93 -2.01 3.10
N GLY A 88 10.71 -2.92 3.71
CA GLY A 88 11.29 -2.71 5.04
C GLY A 88 10.27 -2.37 6.14
N SER A 89 9.06 -2.92 6.06
CA SER A 89 8.00 -2.73 7.04
C SER A 89 7.88 -3.92 7.99
N SER A 90 7.47 -3.65 9.23
CA SER A 90 7.08 -4.65 10.21
C SER A 90 5.56 -4.91 10.24
N SER A 91 4.77 -4.11 9.52
CA SER A 91 3.31 -4.27 9.46
C SER A 91 2.92 -5.24 8.35
N HIS A 92 1.89 -6.04 8.58
CA HIS A 92 1.35 -7.02 7.63
C HIS A 92 -0.11 -6.72 7.27
N GLY A 93 -0.45 -5.43 7.15
CA GLY A 93 -1.83 -4.96 6.94
C GLY A 93 -2.11 -4.42 5.54
N PRO A 94 -3.31 -3.85 5.32
CA PRO A 94 -3.68 -3.24 4.04
C PRO A 94 -2.74 -2.11 3.61
N SER A 95 -2.16 -1.41 4.58
CA SER A 95 -1.13 -0.38 4.36
C SER A 95 0.12 -0.93 3.70
N THR A 96 0.58 -2.11 4.14
CA THR A 96 1.71 -2.83 3.52
C THR A 96 1.40 -3.16 2.07
N ALA A 97 0.18 -3.63 1.78
CA ALA A 97 -0.23 -3.95 0.42
C ALA A 97 -0.32 -2.71 -0.47
N LEU A 98 -0.84 -1.60 0.07
CA LEU A 98 -0.91 -0.31 -0.62
C LEU A 98 0.50 0.19 -0.96
N VAL A 99 1.41 0.24 0.01
CA VAL A 99 2.78 0.73 -0.21
C VAL A 99 3.55 -0.19 -1.15
N TRP A 100 3.47 -1.51 -0.95
CA TRP A 100 4.12 -2.47 -1.83
C TRP A 100 3.64 -2.34 -3.26
N TRP A 101 2.35 -2.16 -3.51
CA TRP A 101 1.82 -2.00 -4.87
C TRP A 101 2.45 -0.83 -5.64
N PHE A 102 2.69 0.30 -4.96
CA PHE A 102 3.20 1.52 -5.60
C PHE A 102 4.72 1.63 -5.60
N PHE A 103 5.41 1.06 -4.61
CA PHE A 103 6.85 1.28 -4.39
C PHE A 103 7.69 0.00 -4.30
N GLY A 104 7.08 -1.18 -4.16
CA GLY A 104 7.78 -2.45 -3.97
C GLY A 104 7.44 -3.56 -4.96
N LYS A 105 6.54 -3.29 -5.92
CA LYS A 105 6.14 -4.22 -6.98
C LYS A 105 7.13 -4.19 -8.14
#